data_AF-E1Z7T5-F1
#
_entry.id   AF-E1Z7T5-F1
#
_cell.length_a   1.000
_cell.length_b   1.000
_cell.length_c   1.000
_cell.angle_alpha   90.00
_cell.angle_beta   90.00
_cell.angle_gamma   90.00
#
_symmetry.space_group_name_H-M   'P 1'
#
loop_
_entity.id
_entity.type
_entity.pdbx_description
1 polymer ?
#
loop_
_entity_poly.entity_id
_entity_poly.type
_entity_poly.pdbx_seq_one_letter_code
_entity_poly.pdbx_strand_id
1 'polypeptide(L)' 'CRDLTIDGENCGACGNRCGFGETCNFGSCDIRVRTDAMHCGVCAFACMGGQQCVYGRC' A
#
# COMPACT_ATOMS: atom_id res chain seq x y z
N CYS A 1 14.78 1.19 11.78
CA CYS A 1 13.71 2.02 11.22
C CYS A 1 14.36 3.13 10.44
N ARG A 2 14.52 2.96 9.13
CA ARG A 2 15.29 3.89 8.30
C ARG A 2 14.41 4.97 7.69
N ASP A 3 13.26 4.57 7.16
CA ASP A 3 12.38 5.47 6.42
C ASP A 3 10.93 5.30 6.87
N LEU A 4 10.46 6.18 7.76
CA LEU A 4 9.10 6.06 8.29
C LEU A 4 8.03 6.39 7.25
N THR A 5 8.40 6.87 6.06
CA THR A 5 7.43 7.39 5.09
C THR A 5 7.03 6.38 4.03
N ILE A 6 7.90 5.40 3.75
CA ILE A 6 7.68 4.36 2.73
C ILE A 6 7.90 2.94 3.26
N ASP A 7 8.52 2.78 4.41
CA ASP A 7 8.84 1.47 4.97
C ASP A 7 7.58 0.86 5.60
N GLY A 8 7.04 -0.17 4.95
CA GLY A 8 5.86 -0.88 5.40
C GLY A 8 6.00 -1.57 6.76
N GLU A 9 7.23 -1.79 7.24
CA GLU A 9 7.50 -2.36 8.57
C GLU A 9 7.77 -1.27 9.63
N ASN A 10 7.89 0.00 9.23
CA ASN A 10 8.23 1.12 10.10
C ASN A 10 7.39 2.38 9.81
N CYS A 11 6.13 2.23 9.42
CA CYS A 11 5.35 3.33 8.89
C CYS A 11 4.88 4.32 9.95
N GLY A 12 5.30 5.59 9.86
CA GLY A 12 4.97 6.63 10.85
C GLY A 12 5.66 6.48 12.20
N ALA A 13 6.01 5.25 12.59
CA ALA A 13 6.77 4.93 13.79
C ALA A 13 7.60 3.65 13.59
N CYS A 14 8.68 3.56 14.36
CA CYS A 14 9.62 2.44 14.33
C CYS A 14 8.92 1.14 14.78
N GLY A 15 8.93 0.10 13.95
CA GLY A 15 8.21 -1.16 14.19
C GLY A 15 6.71 -1.11 13.94
N ASN A 16 6.18 -0.02 13.37
CA ASN A 16 4.78 0.08 13.00
C ASN A 16 4.54 -0.55 11.62
N ARG A 17 4.18 -1.82 11.62
CA ARG A 17 3.89 -2.56 10.41
C ARG A 17 2.48 -2.27 9.91
N CYS A 18 2.35 -1.91 8.63
CA CYS A 18 1.04 -1.72 8.02
C CYS A 18 0.23 -3.00 7.98
N GLY A 19 -1.10 -2.86 8.08
CA GLY A 19 -2.04 -3.97 8.05
C GLY A 19 -1.97 -4.76 6.74
N PHE A 20 -2.61 -5.93 6.73
CA PHE A 20 -2.52 -6.83 5.58
C PHE A 20 -3.12 -6.18 4.32
N GLY A 21 -2.26 -5.88 3.34
CA GLY A 21 -2.65 -5.22 2.10
C GLY A 21 -2.69 -3.69 2.17
N GLU A 22 -2.31 -3.11 3.31
CA GLU A 22 -2.00 -1.70 3.44
C GLU A 22 -0.51 -1.48 3.17
N THR A 23 -0.17 -0.32 2.63
CA THR A 23 1.23 0.07 2.41
C THR A 23 1.49 1.41 3.06
N CYS A 24 2.76 1.62 3.41
CA CYS A 24 3.17 2.88 4.01
C CYS A 24 3.25 3.97 2.95
N ASN A 25 2.46 5.02 3.14
CA ASN A 25 2.49 6.20 2.29
C ASN A 25 2.52 7.45 3.15
N PHE A 26 3.60 8.23 3.02
CA PHE A 26 3.84 9.44 3.81
C PHE A 26 3.74 9.22 5.33
N GLY A 27 4.06 8.01 5.81
CA GLY A 27 4.01 7.68 7.23
C GLY A 27 2.64 7.27 7.76
N SER A 28 1.67 7.03 6.86
CA SER A 28 0.39 6.42 7.19
C SER A 28 0.16 5.13 6.42
N CYS A 29 -0.41 4.15 7.11
CA CYS A 29 -0.87 2.90 6.51
C CYS A 29 -2.30 3.09 5.98
N ASP A 30 -2.44 3.67 4.80
CA ASP A 30 -3.76 4.02 4.23
C ASP A 30 -4.03 3.38 2.87
N ILE A 31 -2.97 3.07 2.11
CA ILE A 31 -3.14 2.62 0.72
C ILE A 31 -3.37 1.11 0.66
N ARG A 32 -4.57 0.71 0.23
CA ARG A 32 -4.96 -0.70 0.10
C ARG A 32 -4.57 -1.29 -1.25
N VAL A 33 -3.32 -1.70 -1.39
CA VAL A 33 -2.81 -2.22 -2.66
C VAL A 33 -3.43 -3.55 -3.12
N ARG A 34 -4.22 -4.22 -2.28
CA ARG A 34 -4.85 -5.52 -2.65
C ARG A 34 -6.26 -5.41 -3.21
N THR A 35 -6.92 -4.29 -2.98
CA THR A 35 -8.34 -4.09 -3.29
C THR A 35 -8.62 -2.76 -3.98
N ASP A 36 -7.73 -1.78 -3.83
CA ASP A 36 -7.86 -0.49 -4.48
C ASP A 36 -7.36 -0.60 -5.93
N ALA A 37 -8.28 -0.35 -6.87
CA ALA A 37 -7.97 -0.35 -8.30
C ALA A 37 -7.02 0.78 -8.71
N MET A 38 -6.87 1.86 -7.93
CA MET A 38 -5.93 2.96 -8.19
C MET A 38 -4.53 2.70 -7.64
N HIS A 39 -4.36 1.67 -6.81
CA HIS A 39 -3.10 1.35 -6.13
C HIS A 39 -2.79 -0.15 -6.14
N CYS A 40 -3.25 -0.89 -7.15
CA CYS A 40 -3.21 -2.34 -7.16
C CYS A 40 -1.79 -2.90 -7.28
N GLY A 41 -1.37 -3.72 -6.32
CA GLY A 41 -0.04 -4.32 -6.26
C GLY A 41 1.05 -3.38 -5.72
N VAL A 42 1.14 -2.16 -6.25
CA VAL A 42 2.07 -1.12 -5.79
C VAL A 42 1.39 0.25 -5.72
N CYS A 43 1.94 1.15 -4.90
CA CYS A 43 1.50 2.55 -4.88
C CYS A 43 1.48 3.16 -6.29
N ALA A 44 0.42 3.91 -6.58
CA ALA A 44 0.17 4.60 -7.84
C ALA A 44 0.08 3.69 -9.08
N PHE A 45 -0.13 2.38 -8.89
CA PHE A 45 -0.45 1.47 -10.00
C PHE A 45 -1.95 1.30 -10.13
N ALA A 46 -2.53 1.90 -11.16
CA ALA A 46 -3.95 1.77 -11.44
C ALA A 46 -4.22 0.63 -12.45
N CYS A 47 -5.22 -0.21 -12.17
CA CYS A 47 -5.72 -1.19 -13.13
C CYS A 47 -6.39 -0.49 -14.31
N MET A 48 -6.09 -0.92 -15.54
CA MET A 48 -6.67 -0.34 -16.74
C MET A 48 -8.04 -0.97 -17.07
N GLY A 49 -9.00 -0.16 -17.51
CA GLY A 49 -10.21 -0.66 -18.16
C GLY A 49 -11.20 -1.42 -17.27
N GLY A 50 -11.56 -0.88 -16.10
CA GLY A 50 -12.59 -1.46 -15.23
C GLY A 50 -12.19 -2.78 -14.56
N GLN A 51 -10.93 -3.19 -14.67
CA GLN A 51 -10.38 -4.34 -13.98
C GLN A 51 -10.46 -4.16 -12.47
N GLN A 52 -10.91 -5.21 -11.77
CA GLN A 52 -10.97 -5.22 -10.32
C GLN A 52 -9.59 -5.59 -9.77
N CYS A 53 -9.16 -4.87 -8.74
CA CYS A 53 -7.96 -5.25 -8.01
C CYS A 53 -8.29 -6.38 -7.04
N VAL A 54 -7.76 -7.58 -7.30
CA VAL A 54 -7.97 -8.76 -6.46
C VAL A 54 -6.62 -9.33 -6.05
N TYR A 55 -6.35 -9.36 -4.74
CA TYR A 55 -5.09 -9.83 -4.15
C TYR A 55 -3.83 -9.09 -4.63
N GLY A 56 -3.96 -7.84 -5.07
CA GLY A 56 -2.84 -7.05 -5.58
C GLY A 56 -2.51 -7.31 -7.04
N ARG A 57 -3.48 -7.82 -7.79
CA ARG A 57 -3.42 -7.94 -9.25
C ARG A 57 -4.65 -7.35 -9.91
N CYS A 58 -4.38 -6.66 -11.01
CA CYS A 58 -5.26 -6.55 -12.14
C CYS A 58 -5.09 -7.83 -13.00
#